data_AF-A0A381I787-F1
#
_entry.id   AF-A0A381I787-F1
#
_cell.length_a   1.000
_cell.length_b   1.000
_cell.length_c   1.000
_cell.angle_alpha   90.00
_cell.angle_beta   90.00
_cell.angle_gamma   90.00
#
_symmetry.space_group_name_H-M   'P 1'
#
loop_
_entity.id
_entity.type
_entity.pdbx_description
1 polymer ?
#
loop_
_entity_poly.entity_id
_entity_poly.type
_entity_poly.pdbx_seq_one_letter_code
_entity_poly.pdbx_strand_id
1 'polypeptide(L)'
;MGLPLPNKRIFKWRKSSIQSRTRNYYIDIIFLDIELGKSNGVDIAKTIRKHSKDTIIIFVTGFSDYVFHGYDVGALNYILKPYKTEKYVKY
;
A
#
# COMPACT_ATOMS: atom_id res chain seq x y z
N MET A 1 -29.78 -8.63 -2.30
CA MET A 1 -28.96 -8.35 -3.50
C MET A 1 -27.53 -8.12 -3.02
N GLY A 2 -26.70 -9.16 -3.07
CA GLY A 2 -25.34 -9.13 -2.49
C GLY A 2 -24.40 -8.29 -3.34
N LEU A 3 -23.79 -7.26 -2.77
CA LEU A 3 -22.76 -6.48 -3.44
C LEU A 3 -21.55 -7.39 -3.69
N PRO A 4 -20.89 -7.28 -4.87
CA PRO A 4 -19.71 -8.08 -5.16
C PRO A 4 -18.60 -7.74 -4.16
N LEU A 5 -17.95 -8.76 -3.63
CA LEU A 5 -16.79 -8.59 -2.76
C LEU A 5 -15.67 -7.89 -3.54
N PRO A 6 -15.02 -6.85 -2.98
CA PRO A 6 -13.88 -6.23 -3.61
C PRO A 6 -12.71 -7.23 -3.70
N ASN A 7 -11.81 -7.01 -4.65
CA ASN A 7 -10.66 -7.87 -4.90
C ASN A 7 -9.89 -8.18 -3.60
N LYS A 8 -9.29 -9.38 -3.49
CA LYS A 8 -8.53 -9.81 -2.31
C LYS A 8 -7.22 -9.02 -2.06
N ARG A 9 -6.99 -7.88 -2.74
CA ARG A 9 -5.73 -7.11 -2.72
C ARG A 9 -5.81 -5.78 -1.99
N ILE A 10 -7.00 -5.35 -1.55
CA ILE A 10 -7.16 -4.07 -0.85
C ILE A 10 -7.95 -4.31 0.44
N PHE A 11 -7.24 -4.39 1.56
CA PHE A 11 -7.85 -4.48 2.89
C PHE A 11 -8.05 -3.07 3.45
N LYS A 12 -9.28 -2.76 3.86
CA LYS A 12 -9.67 -1.45 4.40
C LYS A 12 -10.26 -1.64 5.79
N TRP A 13 -9.68 -1.00 6.80
CA TRP A 13 -10.20 -0.99 8.16
C TRP A 13 -10.86 0.37 8.46
N ARG A 14 -11.99 0.39 9.17
CA ARG A 14 -12.75 1.62 9.50
C ARG A 14 -12.94 1.71 11.01
N LYS A 15 -12.46 2.78 11.65
CA LYS A 15 -13.05 3.21 12.94
C LYS A 15 -14.31 4.01 12.65
N SER A 16 -15.41 3.61 13.28
CA SER A 16 -16.72 4.22 13.09
C SER A 16 -16.96 5.25 14.17
N SER A 17 -16.98 6.54 13.81
CA SER A 17 -17.60 7.60 14.60
C SER A 17 -18.38 8.52 13.66
N ILE A 18 -19.68 8.52 13.87
CA ILE A 18 -20.79 9.22 13.19
C ILE A 18 -20.49 10.68 12.76
N GLN A 19 -20.52 10.99 11.44
CA GLN A 19 -21.45 11.96 10.80
C GLN A 19 -21.12 12.33 9.33
N SER A 20 -22.18 12.72 8.61
CA SER A 20 -22.27 13.51 7.37
C SER A 20 -21.73 12.96 6.04
N ARG A 21 -22.67 12.47 5.21
CA ARG A 21 -22.98 12.84 3.81
C ARG A 21 -21.95 13.59 2.93
N THR A 22 -20.70 13.19 2.95
CA THR A 22 -19.75 13.32 1.83
C THR A 22 -18.74 12.20 2.02
N ARG A 23 -18.71 11.21 1.11
CA ARG A 23 -17.79 10.06 1.21
C ARG A 23 -16.36 10.49 0.85
N ASN A 24 -15.78 11.39 1.63
CA ASN A 24 -14.34 11.61 1.63
C ASN A 24 -13.70 10.42 2.34
N TYR A 25 -13.21 9.47 1.55
CA TYR A 25 -12.46 8.35 2.07
C TYR A 25 -11.02 8.79 2.30
N TYR A 26 -10.68 9.06 3.56
CA TYR A 26 -9.29 9.16 3.96
C TYR A 26 -8.67 7.76 3.93
N ILE A 27 -7.49 7.65 3.31
CA ILE A 27 -6.70 6.42 3.29
C ILE A 27 -5.50 6.67 4.18
N ASP A 28 -5.46 5.98 5.31
CA ASP A 28 -4.40 6.13 6.29
C ASP A 28 -3.12 5.43 5.85
N ILE A 29 -3.23 4.22 5.25
CA ILE A 29 -2.09 3.38 4.88
C ILE A 29 -2.33 2.73 3.51
N ILE A 30 -1.29 2.72 2.67
CA ILE A 30 -1.26 2.05 1.36
C ILE A 30 -0.05 1.11 1.30
N PHE A 31 -0.30 -0.15 0.96
CA PHE A 31 0.72 -1.09 0.50
C PHE A 31 0.79 -1.04 -1.02
N LEU A 32 1.94 -0.65 -1.55
CA LEU A 32 2.11 -0.42 -2.98
C LEU A 32 3.20 -1.32 -3.55
N ASP A 33 2.86 -2.10 -4.56
CA ASP A 33 3.87 -2.82 -5.33
C ASP A 33 4.63 -1.84 -6.21
N ILE A 34 5.95 -1.98 -6.30
CA ILE A 34 6.73 -1.18 -7.24
C ILE A 34 6.58 -1.72 -8.65
N GLU A 35 6.47 -3.04 -8.80
CA GLU A 35 6.26 -3.66 -10.10
C GLU A 35 4.77 -3.96 -10.30
N LEU A 36 4.08 -3.02 -10.95
CA LEU A 36 2.70 -3.20 -11.37
C LEU A 36 2.60 -3.57 -12.86
N GLY A 37 3.62 -4.27 -13.38
CA GLY A 37 3.74 -4.61 -14.79
C GLY A 37 4.08 -3.40 -15.64
N LYS A 38 3.07 -2.77 -16.27
CA LYS A 38 3.25 -1.61 -17.17
C LYS A 38 3.39 -0.27 -16.42
N SER A 39 3.25 -0.27 -15.09
CA SER A 39 3.30 0.94 -14.27
C SER A 39 4.27 0.77 -13.12
N ASN A 40 4.93 1.86 -12.75
CA ASN A 40 5.85 1.91 -11.63
C ASN A 40 5.13 2.42 -10.37
N GLY A 41 5.16 1.65 -9.29
CA GLY A 41 4.58 2.04 -8.01
C GLY A 41 5.14 3.34 -7.45
N VAL A 42 6.39 3.70 -7.77
CA VAL A 42 6.99 4.97 -7.35
C VAL A 42 6.25 6.17 -7.95
N ASP A 43 5.87 6.10 -9.23
CA ASP A 43 5.15 7.21 -9.88
C ASP A 43 3.71 7.35 -9.39
N ILE A 44 3.11 6.21 -9.03
CA ILE A 44 1.81 6.18 -8.35
C ILE A 44 1.93 6.83 -6.96
N ALA A 45 2.99 6.51 -6.20
CA ALA A 45 3.25 7.13 -4.90
C ALA A 45 3.44 8.66 -5.01
N LYS A 46 4.17 9.14 -6.03
CA LYS A 46 4.30 10.58 -6.32
C LYS A 46 2.93 11.22 -6.56
N THR A 47 2.07 10.54 -7.31
CA THR A 47 0.70 11.03 -7.59
C THR A 47 -0.13 11.07 -6.31
N ILE A 48 -0.09 10.02 -5.49
CA ILE A 48 -0.77 9.99 -4.19
C ILE A 48 -0.31 11.15 -3.32
N ARG A 49 1.00 11.41 -3.24
CA ARG A 49 1.56 12.47 -2.39
C ARG A 49 1.14 13.89 -2.82
N LYS A 50 0.81 14.09 -4.10
CA LYS A 50 0.23 15.36 -4.59
C LYS A 50 -1.18 15.61 -4.06
N HIS A 51 -1.94 14.55 -3.78
CA HIS A 51 -3.34 14.64 -3.34
C HIS A 51 -3.55 14.39 -1.85
N SER A 52 -2.66 13.60 -1.22
CA SER A 52 -2.74 13.24 0.19
C SER A 52 -1.34 13.17 0.79
N LYS A 53 -1.02 14.18 1.61
CA LYS A 53 0.27 14.23 2.31
C LYS A 53 0.34 13.29 3.50
N ASP A 54 -0.81 13.00 4.12
CA ASP A 54 -0.87 12.25 5.38
C ASP A 54 -0.97 10.73 5.17
N THR A 55 -1.20 10.28 3.93
CA THR A 55 -1.26 8.84 3.63
C THR A 55 0.11 8.18 3.83
N ILE A 56 0.16 7.17 4.68
CA ILE A 56 1.34 6.34 4.90
C ILE A 56 1.50 5.40 3.71
N ILE A 57 2.69 5.36 3.11
CA ILE A 57 3.00 4.49 1.98
C ILE A 57 4.06 3.47 2.43
N ILE A 58 3.77 2.19 2.21
CA ILE A 58 4.69 1.07 2.43
C ILE A 58 4.86 0.34 1.10
N PHE A 59 6.09 0.26 0.59
CA PHE A 59 6.36 -0.46 -0.65
C PHE A 59 6.50 -1.96 -0.41
N VAL A 60 6.06 -2.79 -1.36
CA VAL A 60 6.16 -4.26 -1.30
C VAL A 60 6.68 -4.80 -2.64
N THR A 61 7.90 -5.30 -2.72
CA THR A 61 8.52 -5.63 -4.04
C THR A 61 9.67 -6.62 -3.90
N GLY A 62 10.01 -7.31 -4.99
CA GLY A 62 11.10 -8.30 -5.02
C GLY A 62 12.51 -7.72 -5.19
N PHE A 63 12.66 -6.41 -5.35
CA PHE A 63 13.93 -5.78 -5.72
C PHE A 63 14.51 -4.97 -4.55
N SER A 64 15.72 -5.28 -4.10
CA SER A 64 16.38 -4.53 -3.02
C SER A 64 16.64 -3.06 -3.38
N ASP A 65 16.85 -2.78 -4.66
CA ASP A 65 17.48 -1.53 -5.08
C ASP A 65 16.51 -0.33 -5.08
N TYR A 66 15.21 -0.60 -5.00
CA TYR A 66 14.18 0.44 -4.95
C TYR A 66 13.98 1.07 -3.57
N VAL A 67 14.68 0.57 -2.54
CA VAL A 67 14.67 1.18 -1.20
C VAL A 67 15.08 2.65 -1.27
N PHE A 68 16.03 3.01 -2.16
CA PHE A 68 16.48 4.39 -2.34
C PHE A 68 15.40 5.30 -2.95
N HIS A 69 14.57 4.78 -3.87
CA HIS A 69 13.49 5.55 -4.49
C HIS A 69 12.30 5.81 -3.55
N GLY A 70 12.16 5.01 -2.48
CA GLY A 70 11.12 5.20 -1.47
C GLY A 70 11.28 6.48 -0.65
N TYR A 71 12.52 6.98 -0.50
CA TYR A 71 12.81 8.21 0.23
C TYR A 71 12.22 9.45 -0.46
N ASP A 72 12.29 9.52 -1.79
CA ASP A 72 11.82 10.68 -2.57
C ASP A 72 10.31 10.94 -2.43
N VAL A 73 9.54 9.91 -2.08
CA VAL A 73 8.07 9.99 -1.92
C VAL A 73 7.63 9.96 -0.46
N GLY A 74 8.58 9.96 0.48
CA GLY A 74 8.31 9.84 1.91
C GLY A 74 7.60 8.53 2.25
N ALA A 75 8.02 7.40 1.67
CA ALA A 75 7.53 6.11 2.10
C ALA A 75 8.02 5.82 3.53
N LEU A 76 7.13 5.26 4.35
CA LEU A 76 7.44 4.95 5.74
C LEU A 76 8.34 3.70 5.83
N ASN A 77 8.07 2.70 5.00
CA ASN A 77 8.79 1.44 5.06
C ASN A 77 8.75 0.68 3.72
N TYR A 78 9.54 -0.39 3.66
CA TYR A 78 9.67 -1.28 2.51
C TYR A 78 9.64 -2.74 2.95
N ILE A 79 8.91 -3.58 2.21
CA ILE A 79 8.81 -5.02 2.44
C ILE A 79 9.36 -5.73 1.19
N LEU A 80 10.46 -6.48 1.37
CA LEU A 80 11.06 -7.26 0.29
C LEU A 80 10.33 -8.60 0.11
N LYS A 81 10.05 -8.97 -1.14
CA LYS A 81 9.55 -10.29 -1.52
C LYS A 81 10.72 -11.26 -1.81
N PRO A 82 10.59 -12.56 -1.47
CA PRO A 82 9.52 -13.12 -0.66
C PRO A 82 9.68 -12.65 0.80
N TYR A 83 8.60 -12.15 1.40
CA TYR A 83 8.58 -12.00 2.85
C TYR A 83 8.66 -13.42 3.39
N LYS A 84 9.72 -13.75 4.14
CA LYS A 84 9.97 -15.10 4.62
C LYS A 84 8.76 -15.55 5.44
N THR A 85 7.88 -16.37 4.85
CA THR A 85 7.05 -17.30 5.62
C THR A 85 8.05 -18.28 6.22
N GLU A 86 8.09 -18.38 7.54
CA GLU A 86 8.99 -19.25 8.29
C GLU A 86 9.37 -20.51 7.51
N LYS A 87 10.67 -20.66 7.21
CA LYS A 87 11.19 -21.92 6.67
C LYS A 87 10.79 -22.99 7.67
N TYR A 88 9.98 -23.95 7.23
CA TYR A 88 9.64 -25.15 7.98
C TYR A 88 10.88 -25.67 8.74
N VAL A 89 10.84 -25.57 10.06
CA VAL A 89 11.79 -26.27 10.91
C VAL A 89 11.33 -27.71 10.95
N LYS A 90 11.94 -28.57 10.12
CA LYS A 90 11.87 -30.01 10.29
C LYS A 90 12.89 -30.39 11.37
N TYR A 91 12.42 -30.93 12.49
CA TYR A 91 13.18 -31.84 13.34
C TYR A 91 12.58 -33.23 13.18
#